data_AF-A0A9P8V3N4-F1
#
_entry.id   AF-A0A9P8V3N4-F1
#
_cell.length_a   1.000
_cell.length_b   1.000
_cell.length_c   1.000
_cell.angle_alpha   90.00
_cell.angle_beta   90.00
_cell.angle_gamma   90.00
#
_symmetry.space_group_name_H-M   'P 1'
#
loop_
_entity.id
_entity.type
_entity.pdbx_description
1 polymer ?
#
loop_
_entity_poly.entity_id
_entity_poly.type
_entity_poly.pdbx_seq_one_letter_code
_entity_poly.pdbx_strand_id
1 'polypeptide(L)'
;MREPAAPSPRGRRPPPLTPPGDLGLNHLSQAPEPLVRAILLTLCDDERVKSRALRYFNRLLQFEEAAEGGGPEDLRSPTSGVPAKNARKRRKTGNPRICVQCDAIFVDEENELGVCRYHAGIMQLFDVTKIEAGWDGTDGTDDDDTDANRAAFPDAFRWLCCNVEGSRPGCRRGRHEANPELSLKGRGSGSQESSLERDPLQLDGGLAADESEEEVEDEEEESGPAIDQSSSSGNGSLKPRQMPGDRPLERRSASRDEAKRRDEGGSSRKT
;
A
#
# COMPACT_ATOMS: atom_id res chain seq x y z
N MET A 1 49.68 -48.87 54.00
CA MET A 1 48.95 -49.21 52.77
C MET A 1 48.03 -48.04 52.45
N ARG A 2 48.30 -47.29 51.37
CA ARG A 2 47.50 -46.14 50.95
C ARG A 2 46.64 -46.58 49.76
N GLU A 3 45.32 -46.44 49.89
CA GLU A 3 44.37 -46.67 48.81
C GLU A 3 44.54 -45.63 47.68
N PRO A 4 44.45 -46.03 46.40
CA PRO A 4 44.39 -45.08 45.30
C PRO A 4 42.98 -44.49 45.15
N ALA A 5 42.93 -43.17 45.01
CA ALA A 5 41.71 -42.38 44.85
C ALA A 5 41.01 -42.66 43.50
N ALA A 6 39.69 -42.79 43.54
CA ALA A 6 38.85 -43.00 42.37
C ALA A 6 38.80 -41.76 41.45
N PRO A 7 38.79 -41.94 40.12
CA PRO A 7 38.70 -40.82 39.18
C PRO A 7 37.29 -40.21 39.14
N SER A 8 37.25 -38.89 39.23
CA SER A 8 36.04 -38.06 39.23
C SER A 8 35.27 -38.15 37.91
N PRO A 9 33.92 -38.22 37.91
CA PRO A 9 33.12 -38.30 36.69
C PRO A 9 33.19 -36.99 35.92
N ARG A 10 33.75 -37.04 34.71
CA ARG A 10 33.80 -35.92 33.77
C ARG A 10 32.37 -35.45 33.48
N GLY A 11 32.08 -34.20 33.85
CA GLY A 11 30.80 -33.55 33.59
C GLY A 11 30.43 -33.62 32.12
N ARG A 12 29.30 -34.25 31.82
CA ARG A 12 28.68 -34.20 30.50
C ARG A 12 28.25 -32.76 30.26
N ARG A 13 28.92 -32.10 29.32
CA ARG A 13 28.50 -30.79 28.80
C ARG A 13 27.10 -30.97 28.21
N PRO A 14 26.07 -30.20 28.63
CA PRO A 14 24.76 -30.29 28.00
C PRO A 14 24.89 -29.98 26.51
N PRO A 15 24.11 -30.66 25.64
CA PRO A 15 24.15 -30.39 24.22
C PRO A 15 23.82 -28.92 23.96
N PRO A 16 24.44 -28.29 22.94
CA PRO A 16 24.06 -26.95 22.53
C PRO A 16 22.58 -26.98 22.16
N LEU A 17 21.79 -26.11 22.80
CA LEU A 17 20.42 -25.84 22.41
C LEU A 17 20.48 -25.38 20.94
N THR A 18 20.11 -26.27 20.03
CA THR A 18 19.84 -25.89 18.64
C THR A 18 18.78 -24.78 18.69
N PRO A 19 18.98 -23.64 17.99
CA PRO A 19 17.94 -22.63 17.91
C PRO A 19 16.67 -23.33 17.39
N PRO A 20 15.50 -23.05 17.99
CA PRO A 20 14.25 -23.63 17.50
C PRO A 20 14.16 -23.34 16.02
N GLY A 21 14.18 -24.41 15.22
CA GLY A 21 14.08 -24.32 13.77
C GLY A 21 12.87 -23.49 13.41
N ASP A 22 13.08 -22.56 12.48
CA ASP A 22 12.10 -21.70 11.81
C ASP A 22 10.65 -22.00 12.21
N LEU A 23 10.22 -21.44 13.34
CA LEU A 23 8.84 -21.54 13.80
C LEU A 23 8.04 -20.62 12.89
N GLY A 24 7.73 -21.12 11.69
CA GLY A 24 7.01 -20.36 10.68
C GLY A 24 5.69 -19.81 11.24
N LEU A 25 5.23 -18.69 10.66
CA LEU A 25 4.00 -17.98 11.05
C LEU A 25 2.75 -18.88 11.16
N ASN A 26 2.77 -20.06 10.55
CA ASN A 26 1.76 -21.10 10.68
C ASN A 26 1.53 -21.57 12.13
N HIS A 27 2.57 -21.64 12.97
CA HIS A 27 2.41 -22.03 14.37
C HIS A 27 1.66 -20.98 15.20
N LEU A 28 1.86 -19.69 14.90
CA LEU A 28 1.10 -18.61 15.54
C LEU A 28 -0.39 -18.68 15.17
N SER A 29 -0.72 -19.07 13.94
CA SER A 29 -2.11 -19.20 13.50
C SER A 29 -2.88 -20.34 14.17
N GLN A 30 -2.19 -21.36 14.67
CA GLN A 30 -2.77 -22.51 15.37
C GLN A 30 -2.66 -22.39 16.90
N ALA A 31 -2.00 -21.35 17.40
CA ALA A 31 -1.79 -21.15 18.82
C ALA A 31 -3.11 -20.76 19.53
N PRO A 32 -3.29 -21.16 20.80
CA PRO A 32 -4.40 -20.71 21.63
C PRO A 32 -4.49 -19.19 21.72
N GLU A 33 -5.71 -18.66 21.66
CA GLU A 33 -5.99 -17.21 21.70
C GLU A 33 -5.33 -16.46 22.87
N PRO A 34 -5.27 -16.99 24.12
CA PRO A 34 -4.57 -16.30 25.21
C PRO A 34 -3.08 -16.09 24.94
N LEU A 35 -2.41 -17.05 24.28
CA LEU A 35 -1.00 -16.94 23.94
C LEU A 35 -0.77 -15.92 22.83
N VAL A 36 -1.61 -15.95 21.78
CA VAL A 36 -1.56 -14.97 20.69
C VAL A 36 -1.80 -13.56 21.25
N ARG A 37 -2.78 -13.39 22.13
CA ARG A 37 -3.06 -12.09 22.79
C ARG A 37 -1.87 -11.61 23.62
N ALA A 38 -1.24 -12.48 24.40
CA ALA A 38 -0.05 -12.11 25.18
C ALA A 38 1.12 -11.69 24.29
N ILE A 39 1.36 -12.40 23.18
CA ILE A 39 2.39 -12.04 22.19
C ILE A 39 2.05 -10.70 21.53
N LEU A 40 0.81 -10.47 21.11
CA LEU A 40 0.40 -9.21 20.49
C LEU A 40 0.54 -8.02 21.44
N LEU A 41 0.18 -8.19 22.72
CA LEU A 41 0.35 -7.15 23.74
C LEU A 41 1.83 -6.81 23.94
N THR A 42 2.70 -7.81 24.04
CA THR A 42 4.16 -7.59 24.17
C THR A 42 4.78 -6.96 22.93
N LEU A 43 4.33 -7.33 21.72
CA LEU A 43 4.77 -6.67 20.49
C LEU A 43 4.31 -5.20 20.40
N CYS A 44 3.18 -4.86 21.02
CA CYS A 44 2.66 -3.50 21.07
C CYS A 44 3.32 -2.62 22.15
N ASP A 45 4.35 -3.10 22.84
CA ASP A 45 5.24 -2.25 23.64
C ASP A 45 6.07 -1.31 22.73
N ASP A 46 6.30 -1.69 21.46
CA ASP A 46 6.85 -0.80 20.43
C ASP A 46 5.75 0.08 19.83
N GLU A 47 5.89 1.41 19.95
CA GLU A 47 4.91 2.39 19.47
C GLU A 47 4.66 2.32 17.95
N ARG A 48 5.65 1.92 17.14
CA ARG A 48 5.48 1.73 15.69
C ARG A 48 4.60 0.53 15.40
N VAL A 49 4.86 -0.59 16.10
CA VAL A 49 4.08 -1.83 15.97
C VAL A 49 2.66 -1.61 16.48
N LYS A 50 2.51 -0.96 17.63
CA LYS A 50 1.21 -0.59 18.22
C LYS A 50 0.37 0.29 17.30
N SER A 51 0.95 1.36 16.75
CA SER A 51 0.25 2.24 15.80
C SER A 51 -0.23 1.48 14.57
N ARG A 52 0.62 0.59 14.03
CA ARG A 52 0.28 -0.27 12.89
C ARG A 52 -0.81 -1.29 13.25
N ALA A 53 -0.72 -1.93 14.41
CA ALA A 53 -1.69 -2.91 14.90
C ALA A 53 -3.07 -2.28 15.13
N LEU A 54 -3.14 -1.11 15.78
CA LEU A 54 -4.39 -0.37 15.98
C LEU A 54 -5.03 0.05 14.66
N ARG A 55 -4.23 0.49 13.68
CA ARG A 55 -4.73 0.79 12.34
C ARG A 55 -5.38 -0.43 11.68
N TYR A 56 -4.77 -1.60 11.81
CA TYR A 56 -5.32 -2.86 11.29
C TYR A 56 -6.58 -3.31 12.04
N PHE A 57 -6.57 -3.22 13.36
CA PHE A 57 -7.71 -3.56 14.21
C PHE A 57 -8.95 -2.71 13.86
N ASN A 58 -8.79 -1.38 13.76
CA ASN A 58 -9.89 -0.49 13.38
C ASN A 58 -10.46 -0.80 11.99
N ARG A 59 -9.59 -1.14 11.02
CA ARG A 59 -10.05 -1.53 9.69
C ARG A 59 -10.84 -2.84 9.73
N LEU A 60 -10.43 -3.81 10.55
CA LEU A 60 -11.13 -5.09 10.70
C LEU A 60 -12.52 -4.89 11.33
N LEU A 61 -12.63 -4.07 12.37
CA LEU A 61 -13.93 -3.71 12.96
C LEU A 61 -14.88 -3.10 11.93
N GLN A 62 -14.40 -2.16 11.11
CA GLN A 62 -15.19 -1.56 10.03
C GLN A 62 -15.61 -2.58 8.97
N PHE A 63 -14.75 -3.55 8.69
CA PHE A 63 -15.06 -4.63 7.75
C PHE A 63 -16.16 -5.56 8.30
N GLU A 64 -16.09 -5.90 9.60
CA GLU A 64 -17.11 -6.70 10.29
C GLU A 64 -18.46 -5.97 10.31
N GLU A 65 -18.49 -4.69 10.70
CA GLU A 65 -19.71 -3.88 10.68
C GLU A 65 -20.33 -3.79 9.28
N ALA A 66 -19.49 -3.61 8.25
CA ALA A 66 -19.94 -3.60 6.86
C ALA A 66 -20.41 -4.98 6.35
N ALA A 67 -19.98 -6.07 6.98
CA ALA A 67 -20.44 -7.43 6.68
C ALA A 67 -21.77 -7.76 7.39
N GLU A 68 -21.95 -7.25 8.62
CA GLU A 68 -23.16 -7.45 9.44
C GLU A 68 -24.31 -6.52 9.07
N GLY A 69 -24.04 -5.35 8.47
CA GLY A 69 -25.03 -4.34 8.05
C GLY A 69 -25.99 -4.74 6.91
N GLY A 70 -26.23 -6.03 6.69
CA GLY A 70 -27.18 -6.56 5.72
C GLY A 70 -28.59 -6.81 6.27
N GLY A 71 -29.38 -5.75 6.52
CA GLY A 71 -30.88 -5.78 6.51
C GLY A 71 -31.58 -4.97 7.63
N PRO A 72 -32.84 -4.50 7.46
CA PRO A 72 -33.80 -4.72 6.37
C PRO A 72 -34.04 -3.49 5.45
N GLU A 73 -34.73 -3.75 4.34
CA GLU A 73 -35.30 -2.76 3.42
C GLU A 73 -36.34 -1.85 4.10
N ASP A 74 -36.66 -0.75 3.42
CA ASP A 74 -37.79 0.17 3.63
C ASP A 74 -37.72 1.12 4.83
N LEU A 75 -37.25 2.35 4.57
CA LEU A 75 -38.06 3.57 4.68
C LEU A 75 -37.33 4.78 4.03
N ARG A 76 -37.68 5.03 2.76
CA ARG A 76 -37.77 6.35 2.08
C ARG A 76 -36.64 7.40 2.26
N SER A 77 -36.02 7.76 1.14
CA SER A 77 -36.41 9.00 0.42
C SER A 77 -35.98 8.96 -1.06
N PRO A 78 -36.84 9.41 -2.00
CA PRO A 78 -36.56 9.35 -3.43
C PRO A 78 -36.09 10.72 -3.94
N THR A 79 -34.81 10.86 -4.28
CA THR A 79 -34.39 11.88 -5.24
C THR A 79 -33.14 11.43 -6.00
N SER A 80 -33.26 11.52 -7.32
CA SER A 80 -32.18 11.52 -8.33
C SER A 80 -31.56 10.16 -8.67
N GLY A 81 -32.09 9.59 -9.76
CA GLY A 81 -31.67 8.32 -10.31
C GLY A 81 -30.30 8.35 -10.99
N VAL A 82 -29.52 7.31 -10.69
CA VAL A 82 -28.60 6.63 -11.62
C VAL A 82 -28.68 5.14 -11.27
N PRO A 83 -28.99 4.23 -12.21
CA PRO A 83 -29.06 2.80 -11.89
C PRO A 83 -27.66 2.20 -11.90
N ALA A 84 -26.97 2.21 -10.75
CA ALA A 84 -25.80 1.37 -10.54
C ALA A 84 -26.28 -0.08 -10.34
N LYS A 85 -26.40 -0.81 -11.45
CA LYS A 85 -26.59 -2.26 -11.42
C LYS A 85 -25.30 -2.89 -10.88
N ASN A 86 -25.47 -3.73 -9.86
CA ASN A 86 -24.50 -4.70 -9.30
C ASN A 86 -23.59 -4.20 -8.15
N ALA A 87 -24.08 -4.28 -6.91
CA ALA A 87 -23.20 -4.50 -5.74
C ALA A 87 -23.90 -5.13 -4.51
N ARG A 88 -25.14 -5.62 -4.61
CA ARG A 88 -25.78 -6.36 -3.52
C ARG A 88 -25.45 -7.86 -3.58
N LYS A 89 -24.16 -8.18 -3.75
CA LYS A 89 -23.68 -9.55 -3.60
C LYS A 89 -23.45 -9.73 -2.11
N ARG A 90 -24.19 -10.66 -1.48
CA ARG A 90 -23.92 -11.18 -0.13
C ARG A 90 -22.41 -11.27 0.04
N ARG A 91 -21.84 -10.40 0.87
CA ARG A 91 -20.42 -10.46 1.22
C ARG A 91 -20.21 -11.85 1.82
N LYS A 92 -19.40 -12.66 1.15
CA LYS A 92 -19.17 -14.03 1.61
C LYS A 92 -18.41 -13.96 2.93
N THR A 93 -18.85 -14.78 3.88
CA THR A 93 -18.26 -15.06 5.20
C THR A 93 -16.89 -15.73 5.06
N GLY A 94 -15.97 -15.14 4.30
CA GLY A 94 -14.59 -15.61 4.23
C GLY A 94 -13.76 -15.01 5.36
N ASN A 95 -12.62 -15.63 5.64
CA ASN A 95 -11.71 -15.16 6.68
C ASN A 95 -10.98 -13.89 6.18
N PRO A 96 -11.20 -12.71 6.80
CA PRO A 96 -10.57 -11.48 6.34
C PRO A 96 -9.04 -11.55 6.50
N ARG A 97 -8.33 -11.16 5.44
CA ARG A 97 -6.87 -11.05 5.41
C ARG A 97 -6.47 -9.61 5.15
N ILE A 98 -5.27 -9.22 5.58
CA ILE A 98 -4.72 -7.89 5.36
C ILE A 98 -3.64 -7.98 4.29
N CYS A 99 -3.77 -7.19 3.23
CA CYS A 99 -2.79 -7.15 2.16
C CYS A 99 -1.52 -6.42 2.60
N VAL A 100 -0.36 -7.05 2.52
CA VAL A 100 0.93 -6.45 2.88
C VAL A 100 1.41 -5.40 1.86
N GLN A 101 0.84 -5.40 0.65
CA GLN A 101 1.14 -4.39 -0.39
C GLN A 101 0.43 -3.06 -0.12
N CYS A 102 -0.91 -3.11 -0.03
CA CYS A 102 -1.76 -1.91 0.01
C CYS A 102 -2.41 -1.66 1.37
N ASP A 103 -2.17 -2.53 2.37
CA ASP A 103 -2.77 -2.51 3.70
C ASP A 103 -4.30 -2.65 3.73
N ALA A 104 -4.96 -2.92 2.59
CA ALA A 104 -6.40 -3.13 2.52
C ALA A 104 -6.79 -4.52 3.01
N ILE A 105 -7.97 -4.63 3.62
CA ILE A 105 -8.57 -5.92 3.97
C ILE A 105 -9.20 -6.51 2.72
N PHE A 106 -8.99 -7.80 2.54
CA PHE A 106 -9.54 -8.57 1.43
C PHE A 106 -9.90 -9.97 1.91
N VAL A 107 -10.68 -10.67 1.08
CA VAL A 107 -11.02 -12.07 1.26
C VAL A 107 -10.50 -12.83 0.05
N ASP A 108 -9.91 -14.01 0.25
CA ASP A 108 -9.26 -14.78 -0.83
C ASP A 108 -10.22 -15.09 -1.99
N GLU A 109 -11.51 -15.32 -1.72
CA GLU A 109 -12.51 -15.60 -2.76
C GLU A 109 -12.84 -14.39 -3.65
N GLU A 110 -12.55 -13.17 -3.21
CA GLU A 110 -12.76 -11.91 -3.93
C GLU A 110 -11.45 -11.33 -4.50
N ASN A 111 -10.33 -12.04 -4.32
CA ASN A 111 -8.99 -11.59 -4.69
C ASN A 111 -8.70 -11.76 -6.19
N GLU A 112 -9.39 -10.99 -7.01
CA GLU A 112 -9.20 -10.96 -8.46
C GLU A 112 -7.92 -10.20 -8.87
N LEU A 113 -7.40 -10.53 -10.06
CA LEU A 113 -6.21 -9.87 -10.60
C LEU A 113 -6.52 -8.39 -10.90
N GLY A 114 -5.72 -7.50 -10.34
CA GLY A 114 -5.78 -6.06 -10.61
C GLY A 114 -6.61 -5.26 -9.62
N VAL A 115 -7.23 -5.92 -8.62
CA VAL A 115 -7.97 -5.28 -7.52
C VAL A 115 -7.02 -4.57 -6.57
N CYS A 116 -5.88 -5.19 -6.26
CA CYS A 116 -4.86 -4.57 -5.42
C CYS A 116 -4.10 -3.50 -6.21
N ARG A 117 -4.12 -2.26 -5.71
CA ARG A 117 -3.27 -1.16 -6.18
C ARG A 117 -2.23 -0.81 -5.14
N TYR A 118 -0.96 -0.87 -5.51
CA TYR A 118 0.14 -0.62 -4.58
C TYR A 118 1.32 0.07 -5.25
N HIS A 119 2.19 0.64 -4.42
CA HIS A 119 3.48 1.19 -4.83
C HIS A 119 4.58 0.21 -4.40
N ALA A 120 5.42 -0.23 -5.33
CA ALA A 120 6.54 -1.14 -5.04
C ALA A 120 7.80 -0.40 -4.55
N GLY A 121 7.89 0.90 -4.85
CA GLY A 121 9.00 1.74 -4.42
C GLY A 121 8.92 2.08 -2.95
N ILE A 122 10.01 2.63 -2.43
CA ILE A 122 10.03 3.32 -1.13
C ILE A 122 9.45 4.72 -1.30
N MET A 123 8.77 5.20 -0.26
CA MET A 123 8.33 6.59 -0.14
C MET A 123 9.47 7.41 0.47
N GLN A 124 9.73 8.58 -0.10
CA GLN A 124 10.79 9.49 0.36
C GLN A 124 10.24 10.92 0.49
N LEU A 125 10.75 11.66 1.46
CA LEU A 125 10.50 13.08 1.61
C LEU A 125 11.03 13.83 0.38
N PHE A 126 10.14 14.56 -0.29
CA PHE A 126 10.47 15.29 -1.51
C PHE A 126 10.37 16.81 -1.32
N ASP A 127 9.40 17.26 -0.52
CA ASP A 127 9.14 18.68 -0.30
C ASP A 127 8.90 18.94 1.19
N VAL A 128 9.97 19.31 1.89
CA VAL A 128 9.96 19.64 3.33
C VAL A 128 9.05 20.83 3.62
N THR A 129 8.87 21.76 2.66
CA THR A 129 8.07 22.97 2.87
C THR A 129 6.58 22.69 3.07
N LYS A 130 6.12 21.50 2.66
CA LYS A 130 4.75 21.03 2.85
C LYS A 130 4.52 20.37 4.20
N ILE A 131 5.57 20.07 4.96
CA ILE A 131 5.44 19.66 6.34
C ILE A 131 5.25 20.96 7.11
N GLU A 132 4.13 21.09 7.82
CA GLU A 132 3.93 22.17 8.78
C GLU A 132 4.84 21.89 9.99
N ALA A 133 6.15 22.02 9.80
CA ALA A 133 7.11 22.03 10.87
C ALA A 133 6.76 23.27 11.72
N GLY A 134 6.22 23.02 12.91
CA GLY A 134 5.95 24.06 13.89
C GLY A 134 7.20 24.91 14.03
N TRP A 135 7.16 26.11 13.49
CA TRP A 135 8.26 27.05 13.52
C TRP A 135 8.47 27.50 14.96
N ASP A 136 9.22 26.71 15.72
CA ASP A 136 9.78 27.09 17.03
C ASP A 136 11.31 27.12 17.01
N GLY A 137 11.93 27.22 15.83
CA GLY A 137 13.34 27.56 15.74
C GLY A 137 14.28 26.58 16.43
N THR A 138 13.85 25.34 16.69
CA THR A 138 14.71 24.27 17.20
C THR A 138 15.42 23.59 16.03
N ASP A 139 16.51 24.22 15.61
CA ASP A 139 17.75 23.56 15.20
C ASP A 139 17.69 22.31 14.31
N GLY A 140 16.94 22.29 13.20
CA GLY A 140 17.27 21.55 11.95
C GLY A 140 17.85 20.13 12.03
N THR A 141 17.51 19.34 13.05
CA THR A 141 18.07 18.02 13.34
C THR A 141 17.03 16.94 13.56
N ASP A 142 15.75 17.32 13.64
CA ASP A 142 14.66 16.35 13.66
C ASP A 142 14.46 15.78 12.24
N ASP A 143 14.54 14.45 12.14
CA ASP A 143 14.31 13.71 10.92
C ASP A 143 12.86 13.90 10.47
N ASP A 144 12.64 14.82 9.53
CA ASP A 144 11.30 15.11 8.99
C ASP A 144 10.64 13.90 8.31
N ASP A 145 11.41 12.85 8.00
CA ASP A 145 10.94 11.60 7.42
C ASP A 145 10.37 10.63 8.48
N THR A 146 9.45 11.11 9.31
CA THR A 146 8.73 10.28 10.28
C THR A 146 7.45 9.66 9.69
N ASP A 147 7.04 8.50 10.20
CA ASP A 147 5.75 7.88 9.84
C ASP A 147 4.55 8.79 10.17
N ALA A 148 4.67 9.62 11.22
CA ALA A 148 3.66 10.61 11.58
C ALA A 148 3.53 11.68 10.50
N ASN A 149 4.65 12.24 10.03
CA ASN A 149 4.67 13.23 8.95
C ASN A 149 4.20 12.63 7.62
N ARG A 150 4.58 11.38 7.31
CA ARG A 150 4.09 10.65 6.12
C ARG A 150 2.57 10.49 6.10
N ALA A 151 1.96 10.29 7.27
CA ALA A 151 0.52 10.16 7.41
C ALA A 151 -0.22 11.51 7.40
N ALA A 152 0.34 12.53 8.06
CA ALA A 152 -0.26 13.85 8.17
C ALA A 152 -0.11 14.69 6.89
N PHE A 153 1.05 14.61 6.23
CA PHE A 153 1.42 15.43 5.08
C PHE A 153 1.85 14.55 3.89
N PRO A 154 0.98 13.65 3.38
CA PRO A 154 1.36 12.71 2.33
C PRO A 154 1.84 13.38 1.03
N ASP A 155 1.45 14.64 0.78
CA ASP A 155 1.85 15.41 -0.39
C ASP A 155 3.28 15.97 -0.31
N ALA A 156 3.90 15.97 0.87
CA ALA A 156 5.32 16.27 1.09
C ALA A 156 6.22 15.13 0.60
N PHE A 157 5.66 13.93 0.42
CA PHE A 157 6.38 12.71 0.07
C PHE A 157 6.09 12.27 -1.36
N ARG A 158 7.03 11.53 -1.95
CA ARG A 158 6.85 10.89 -3.26
C ARG A 158 7.28 9.44 -3.25
N TRP A 159 6.65 8.65 -4.11
CA TRP A 159 6.98 7.25 -4.33
C TRP A 159 8.05 7.11 -5.41
N LEU A 160 9.19 6.50 -5.10
CA LEU A 160 10.28 6.33 -6.08
C LEU A 160 9.92 5.44 -7.28
N CYS A 161 8.88 4.61 -7.18
CA CYS A 161 8.48 3.75 -8.30
C CYS A 161 7.77 4.50 -9.44
N CYS A 162 7.22 5.68 -9.21
CA CYS A 162 6.47 6.43 -10.23
C CYS A 162 6.53 7.95 -10.06
N ASN A 163 7.27 8.45 -9.07
CA ASN A 163 7.47 9.87 -8.77
C ASN A 163 6.17 10.66 -8.53
N VAL A 164 5.10 9.97 -8.14
CA VAL A 164 3.83 10.61 -7.74
C VAL A 164 3.82 10.89 -6.23
N GLU A 165 3.00 11.85 -5.83
CA GLU A 165 2.79 12.23 -4.42
C GLU A 165 2.27 11.07 -3.56
N GLY A 166 2.58 11.09 -2.27
CA GLY A 166 2.23 10.03 -1.32
C GLY A 166 0.73 9.76 -1.20
N SER A 167 -0.11 10.77 -1.45
CA SER A 167 -1.57 10.68 -1.41
C SER A 167 -2.19 9.93 -2.60
N ARG A 168 -1.43 9.73 -3.69
CA ARG A 168 -1.95 9.09 -4.92
C ARG A 168 -2.04 7.58 -4.75
N PRO A 169 -3.04 6.93 -5.38
CA PRO A 169 -3.19 5.48 -5.34
C PRO A 169 -1.97 4.78 -5.97
N GLY A 170 -1.80 3.50 -5.63
CA GLY A 170 -0.72 2.65 -6.14
C GLY A 170 -0.57 2.64 -7.66
N CYS A 171 0.68 2.74 -8.15
CA CYS A 171 0.99 2.75 -9.58
C CYS A 171 1.00 1.34 -10.22
N ARG A 172 1.14 0.28 -9.42
CA ARG A 172 1.08 -1.12 -9.88
C ARG A 172 -0.26 -1.74 -9.52
N ARG A 173 -0.68 -2.73 -10.32
CA ARG A 173 -1.90 -3.52 -10.12
C ARG A 173 -1.54 -4.99 -9.97
N GLY A 174 -2.25 -5.70 -9.09
CA GLY A 174 -2.05 -7.13 -8.88
C GLY A 174 -3.14 -7.75 -8.03
N ARG A 175 -2.88 -8.95 -7.53
CA ARG A 175 -3.69 -9.57 -6.47
C ARG A 175 -3.24 -9.01 -5.11
N HIS A 176 -4.14 -9.06 -4.13
CA HIS A 176 -3.76 -8.84 -2.75
C HIS A 176 -2.87 -10.00 -2.27
N GLU A 177 -1.89 -9.69 -1.43
CA GLU A 177 -0.93 -10.66 -0.89
C GLU A 177 -0.91 -10.51 0.63
N ALA A 178 -1.10 -11.60 1.38
CA ALA A 178 -1.08 -11.60 2.83
C ALA A 178 0.29 -12.05 3.39
N ASN A 179 1.10 -12.71 2.58
CA ASN A 179 2.41 -13.20 2.99
C ASN A 179 3.48 -12.09 2.86
N PRO A 180 4.15 -11.68 3.94
CA PRO A 180 5.23 -10.69 3.87
C PRO A 180 6.39 -11.11 2.97
N GLU A 181 6.68 -12.42 2.83
CA GLU A 181 7.79 -12.92 2.02
C GLU A 181 7.56 -12.68 0.51
N LEU A 182 6.30 -12.80 0.08
CA LEU A 182 5.87 -12.55 -1.30
C LEU A 182 5.66 -11.06 -1.58
N SER A 183 5.99 -10.20 -0.60
CA SER A 183 5.76 -8.78 -0.73
C SER A 183 6.69 -8.12 -1.75
N LEU A 184 6.09 -7.40 -2.72
CA LEU A 184 6.81 -6.57 -3.69
C LEU A 184 7.02 -5.12 -3.20
N LYS A 185 6.40 -4.74 -2.08
CA LYS A 185 6.52 -3.41 -1.47
C LYS A 185 7.93 -3.20 -0.91
N GLY A 186 8.57 -2.10 -1.28
CA GLY A 186 9.89 -1.71 -0.80
C GLY A 186 11.07 -2.36 -1.53
N ARG A 187 10.84 -3.28 -2.49
CA ARG A 187 11.91 -3.95 -3.24
C ARG A 187 12.47 -3.12 -4.41
N GLY A 188 12.00 -1.88 -4.59
CA GLY A 188 12.45 -0.99 -5.65
C GLY A 188 11.86 -1.35 -7.02
N SER A 189 11.95 -0.41 -7.97
CA SER A 189 11.28 -0.54 -9.27
C SER A 189 11.87 -1.63 -10.18
N GLY A 190 13.06 -2.16 -9.85
CA GLY A 190 13.86 -3.03 -10.72
C GLY A 190 13.28 -4.42 -11.01
N SER A 191 12.23 -4.86 -10.33
CA SER A 191 11.55 -6.13 -10.61
C SER A 191 10.50 -5.98 -11.74
N GLN A 192 10.90 -5.45 -12.90
CA GLN A 192 10.02 -5.35 -14.06
C GLN A 192 9.88 -6.70 -14.79
N GLU A 193 10.75 -7.67 -14.49
CA GLU A 193 10.57 -9.08 -14.85
C GLU A 193 9.59 -9.77 -13.90
N SER A 194 8.83 -10.74 -14.42
CA SER A 194 7.93 -11.66 -13.70
C SER A 194 6.44 -11.31 -13.54
N SER A 195 5.85 -10.44 -14.38
CA SER A 195 4.37 -10.46 -14.58
C SER A 195 3.93 -11.06 -15.92
N LEU A 196 4.87 -11.41 -16.80
CA LEU A 196 4.57 -12.05 -18.10
C LEU A 196 4.94 -13.54 -18.15
N GLU A 197 5.69 -14.08 -17.17
CA GLU A 197 6.14 -15.48 -17.16
C GLU A 197 5.18 -16.46 -16.47
N ARG A 198 3.96 -16.03 -16.16
CA ARG A 198 2.94 -16.88 -15.52
C ARG A 198 1.63 -16.91 -16.28
N ASP A 199 1.71 -16.85 -17.61
CA ASP A 199 0.62 -17.30 -18.48
C ASP A 199 0.79 -18.81 -18.74
N PRO A 200 -0.07 -19.69 -18.19
CA PRO A 200 0.01 -21.14 -18.40
C PRO A 200 -0.32 -21.59 -19.82
N LEU A 201 -0.50 -20.66 -20.77
CA LEU A 201 -0.92 -20.93 -22.15
C LEU A 201 0.22 -20.86 -23.17
N GLN A 202 1.49 -20.86 -22.75
CA GLN A 202 2.58 -21.10 -23.70
C GLN A 202 2.67 -22.59 -24.02
N LEU A 203 1.74 -23.00 -24.89
CA LEU A 203 1.70 -24.29 -25.57
C LEU A 203 3.04 -24.53 -26.25
N ASP A 204 3.55 -25.74 -26.02
CA ASP A 204 4.67 -26.36 -26.71
C ASP A 204 4.40 -26.38 -28.23
N GLY A 205 4.72 -25.28 -28.90
CA GLY A 205 4.67 -25.13 -30.35
C GLY A 205 6.01 -25.49 -30.96
N GLY A 206 6.31 -26.79 -31.01
CA GLY A 206 7.45 -27.29 -31.77
C GLY A 206 7.35 -26.84 -33.23
N LEU A 207 8.39 -26.16 -33.71
CA LEU A 207 8.67 -26.07 -35.14
C LEU A 207 10.05 -26.68 -35.35
N ALA A 208 9.97 -27.91 -35.84
CA ALA A 208 11.05 -28.65 -36.44
C ALA A 208 11.67 -27.87 -37.61
N ALA A 209 12.92 -28.22 -37.88
CA ALA A 209 13.67 -27.89 -39.06
C ALA A 209 12.85 -28.00 -40.35
N ASP A 210 12.99 -27.00 -41.22
CA ASP A 210 12.84 -27.19 -42.66
C ASP A 210 13.81 -26.23 -43.36
N GLU A 211 14.87 -26.85 -43.87
CA GLU A 211 15.84 -26.25 -44.77
C GLU A 211 15.21 -26.22 -46.17
N SER A 212 15.03 -25.04 -46.76
CA SER A 212 14.89 -24.93 -48.20
C SER A 212 15.69 -23.74 -48.71
N GLU A 213 16.76 -24.11 -49.43
CA GLU A 213 17.62 -23.28 -50.26
C GLU A 213 16.80 -22.82 -51.47
N GLU A 214 16.70 -21.50 -51.71
CA GLU A 214 16.47 -20.99 -53.05
C GLU A 214 17.40 -19.79 -53.30
N GLU A 215 18.37 -20.07 -54.15
CA GLU A 215 19.25 -19.12 -54.85
C GLU A 215 18.40 -18.22 -55.75
N VAL A 216 18.58 -16.90 -55.65
CA VAL A 216 18.27 -15.99 -56.76
C VAL A 216 19.40 -14.99 -56.90
N GLU A 217 20.03 -15.08 -58.06
CA GLU A 217 21.16 -14.32 -58.58
C GLU A 217 20.79 -12.86 -58.90
N ASP A 218 21.87 -12.08 -58.99
CA ASP A 218 22.03 -10.65 -59.24
C ASP A 218 21.18 -10.05 -60.37
N GLU A 219 20.82 -8.77 -60.24
CA GLU A 219 21.08 -7.76 -61.29
C GLU A 219 21.40 -6.39 -60.65
N GLU A 220 22.55 -5.85 -61.06
CA GLU A 220 23.04 -4.50 -60.81
C GLU A 220 22.29 -3.47 -61.67
N GLU A 221 22.14 -2.22 -61.20
CA GLU A 221 22.34 -0.96 -61.94
C GLU A 221 22.08 0.20 -60.96
N GLU A 222 23.12 0.92 -60.53
CA GLU A 222 23.63 2.16 -61.16
C GLU A 222 22.61 3.31 -61.16
N SER A 223 22.85 4.32 -60.31
CA SER A 223 22.79 5.77 -60.62
C SER A 223 22.65 6.61 -59.35
N GLY A 224 23.60 7.53 -59.12
CA GLY A 224 23.46 8.65 -58.17
C GLY A 224 22.41 9.69 -58.63
N PRO A 225 22.33 10.93 -58.09
CA PRO A 225 23.37 11.67 -57.38
C PRO A 225 22.93 12.41 -56.10
N ALA A 226 23.91 13.08 -55.48
CA ALA A 226 23.78 14.02 -54.37
C ALA A 226 23.12 15.36 -54.76
N ILE A 227 22.27 15.90 -53.88
CA ILE A 227 21.84 17.31 -53.69
C ILE A 227 20.93 17.34 -52.45
N ASP A 228 20.65 18.40 -51.70
CA ASP A 228 21.33 19.64 -51.30
C ASP A 228 20.53 20.09 -50.05
N GLN A 229 21.15 20.93 -49.26
CA GLN A 229 20.69 21.61 -48.05
C GLN A 229 19.31 22.27 -48.23
N SER A 230 18.45 22.12 -47.22
CA SER A 230 17.48 23.17 -46.90
C SER A 230 17.13 23.20 -45.42
N SER A 231 17.77 24.14 -44.74
CA SER A 231 17.27 24.78 -43.53
C SER A 231 15.82 25.26 -43.71
N SER A 232 14.93 24.87 -42.80
CA SER A 232 13.67 25.59 -42.59
C SER A 232 13.47 25.89 -41.10
N SER A 233 13.61 27.17 -40.81
CA SER A 233 13.30 27.81 -39.55
C SER A 233 11.78 27.76 -39.31
N GLY A 234 11.35 26.95 -38.37
CA GLY A 234 9.98 26.95 -37.85
C GLY A 234 9.85 27.91 -36.66
N ASN A 235 9.59 29.19 -36.93
CA ASN A 235 9.20 30.16 -35.91
C ASN A 235 7.79 29.83 -35.38
N GLY A 236 7.72 29.00 -34.35
CA GLY A 236 6.51 28.76 -33.56
C GLY A 236 6.28 29.88 -32.54
N SER A 237 5.71 31.00 -33.01
CA SER A 237 5.21 32.10 -32.17
C SER A 237 4.03 31.61 -31.31
N LEU A 238 4.33 31.10 -30.11
CA LEU A 238 3.32 30.75 -29.12
C LEU A 238 2.80 32.02 -28.46
N LYS A 239 1.56 32.34 -28.80
CA LYS A 239 0.76 33.40 -28.19
C LYS A 239 0.74 33.27 -26.66
N PRO A 240 0.94 34.35 -25.89
CA PRO A 240 0.72 34.32 -24.45
C PRO A 240 -0.75 34.02 -24.16
N ARG A 241 -1.01 32.95 -23.40
CA ARG A 241 -2.32 32.67 -22.83
C ARG A 241 -2.68 33.79 -21.86
N GLN A 242 -3.74 34.53 -22.19
CA GLN A 242 -4.41 35.45 -21.29
C GLN A 242 -4.87 34.70 -20.03
N MET A 243 -4.44 35.17 -18.88
CA MET A 243 -4.98 34.81 -17.57
C MET A 243 -6.39 35.41 -17.45
N PRO A 244 -7.44 34.63 -17.16
CA PRO A 244 -8.72 35.21 -16.76
C PRO A 244 -8.57 35.87 -15.38
N GLY A 245 -9.07 37.10 -15.32
CA GLY A 245 -8.77 38.07 -14.30
C GLY A 245 -9.32 37.78 -12.91
N ASP A 246 -8.69 38.48 -11.97
CA ASP A 246 -9.10 38.73 -10.60
C ASP A 246 -10.61 38.92 -10.46
N ARG A 247 -11.21 38.08 -9.62
CA ARG A 247 -12.55 38.34 -9.07
C ARG A 247 -12.40 38.96 -7.67
N PRO A 248 -13.07 40.09 -7.39
CA PRO A 248 -12.94 40.79 -6.13
C PRO A 248 -13.48 39.98 -4.94
N LEU A 249 -12.76 40.09 -3.82
CA LEU A 249 -13.17 39.66 -2.50
C LEU A 249 -14.37 40.50 -2.03
N GLU A 250 -15.58 39.96 -2.17
CA GLU A 250 -16.74 40.50 -1.46
C GLU A 250 -16.72 40.02 -0.01
N ARG A 251 -16.40 40.97 0.86
CA ARG A 251 -16.68 40.96 2.29
C ARG A 251 -18.13 40.54 2.54
N ARG A 252 -18.34 39.45 3.26
CA ARG A 252 -19.57 39.25 4.03
C ARG A 252 -19.25 39.23 5.51
N SER A 253 -19.57 40.38 6.10
CA SER A 253 -19.58 40.70 7.51
C SER A 253 -20.50 39.75 8.31
N ALA A 254 -20.13 39.62 9.57
CA ALA A 254 -20.77 38.84 10.63
C ALA A 254 -22.26 39.09 10.86
N SER A 255 -22.96 38.05 11.31
CA SER A 255 -24.03 38.10 12.32
C SER A 255 -24.38 36.67 12.72
N ARG A 256 -24.08 36.24 13.96
CA ARG A 256 -25.03 36.22 15.08
C ARG A 256 -25.88 34.95 15.09
N ASP A 257 -25.43 33.93 15.81
CA ASP A 257 -26.32 32.95 16.46
C ASP A 257 -25.66 32.41 17.72
N GLU A 258 -25.62 33.31 18.72
CA GLU A 258 -25.46 32.96 20.12
C GLU A 258 -26.87 32.83 20.69
N ALA A 259 -27.40 31.62 20.76
CA ALA A 259 -28.57 31.32 21.56
C ALA A 259 -28.65 29.85 21.96
N LYS A 260 -28.92 29.66 23.25
CA LYS A 260 -29.44 28.44 23.91
C LYS A 260 -28.44 27.63 24.74
N ARG A 261 -27.81 28.32 25.70
CA ARG A 261 -27.66 27.81 27.07
C ARG A 261 -28.90 28.18 27.87
N ARG A 262 -29.70 27.21 28.29
CA ARG A 262 -30.56 27.23 29.49
C ARG A 262 -31.30 25.91 29.65
N ASP A 263 -31.33 25.45 30.90
CA ASP A 263 -32.19 24.42 31.47
C ASP A 263 -31.94 22.98 30.94
N GLU A 264 -31.67 21.97 31.77
CA GLU A 264 -32.38 21.64 33.01
C GLU A 264 -31.44 21.04 34.08
N GLY A 265 -31.36 21.73 35.21
CA GLY A 265 -30.91 21.16 36.48
C GLY A 265 -32.09 20.47 37.16
N GLY A 266 -32.24 19.17 36.93
CA GLY A 266 -33.27 18.32 37.53
C GLY A 266 -32.81 17.62 38.80
N SER A 267 -33.17 18.21 39.93
CA SER A 267 -33.39 17.66 41.28
C SER A 267 -33.36 16.14 41.48
N SER A 268 -32.60 15.68 42.49
CA SER A 268 -33.06 14.67 43.47
C SER A 268 -32.09 14.55 44.65
N ARG A 269 -32.38 15.29 45.74
CA ARG A 269 -31.99 14.90 47.10
C ARG A 269 -33.19 14.20 47.75
N LYS A 270 -32.99 12.98 48.23
CA LYS A 270 -33.82 12.27 49.20
C LYS A 270 -32.99 12.11 50.47
N THR A 271 -33.36 12.81 51.53
CA THR A 271 -33.30 12.41 52.96
C THR A 271 -34.11 13.42 53.74
#